data_AF-A0A519LSQ4-F1
#
_entry.id   AF-A0A519LSQ4-F1
#
_cell.length_a   1.000
_cell.length_b   1.000
_cell.length_c   1.000
_cell.angle_alpha   90.00
_cell.angle_beta   90.00
_cell.angle_gamma   90.00
#
_symmetry.space_group_name_H-M   'P 1'
#
loop_
_entity.id
_entity.type
_entity.pdbx_description
1 polymer ?
#
loop_
_entity_poly.entity_id
_entity_poly.type
_entity_poly.pdbx_seq_one_letter_code
_entity_poly.pdbx_strand_id
1 'polypeptide(L)'
;MTINSFHLPAKIYGYLSMNQNRPVPFEELCVFACASGNEAPFSSESFSAEKAYQIRVMEILLFLSDINLITLDHNTDESCLNPVGWN
;
A
#
# COMPACT_ATOMS: atom_id res chain seq x y z
N MET A 1 17.34 9.51 -3.13
CA MET A 1 15.88 9.41 -3.14
C MET A 1 15.39 9.57 -4.58
N THR A 2 14.84 8.53 -5.18
CA THR A 2 14.28 8.57 -6.54
C THR A 2 12.88 9.18 -6.50
N ILE A 3 12.58 10.03 -7.49
CA ILE A 3 11.37 10.86 -7.63
C ILE A 3 10.07 10.02 -7.59
N ASN A 4 10.14 8.74 -7.94
CA ASN A 4 8.98 7.83 -7.96
C ASN A 4 8.44 7.47 -6.57
N SER A 5 9.25 7.67 -5.51
CA SER A 5 8.90 7.25 -4.16
C SER A 5 7.98 8.23 -3.41
N PHE A 6 7.87 9.48 -3.88
CA PHE A 6 6.96 10.49 -3.32
C PHE A 6 5.49 10.24 -3.67
N HIS A 7 5.21 9.43 -4.69
CA HIS A 7 3.85 9.14 -5.15
C HIS A 7 3.30 7.80 -4.65
N LEU A 8 4.08 7.03 -3.88
CA LEU A 8 3.64 5.71 -3.41
C LEU A 8 2.34 5.76 -2.57
N PRO A 9 2.14 6.75 -1.65
CA PRO A 9 0.87 6.89 -0.95
C PRO A 9 -0.32 7.09 -1.90
N ALA A 10 -0.16 7.99 -2.89
CA ALA A 10 -1.21 8.26 -3.88
C ALA A 10 -1.49 7.04 -4.78
N LYS A 11 -0.46 6.25 -5.10
CA LYS A 11 -0.62 5.02 -5.88
C LYS A 11 -1.34 3.93 -5.10
N ILE A 12 -1.00 3.72 -3.84
CA ILE A 12 -1.69 2.76 -2.96
C ILE A 12 -3.16 3.17 -2.79
N TYR A 13 -3.42 4.45 -2.50
CA TYR A 13 -4.77 4.96 -2.43
C TYR A 13 -5.53 4.77 -3.76
N GLY A 14 -4.92 5.11 -4.90
CA GLY A 14 -5.51 4.89 -6.22
C GLY A 14 -5.82 3.42 -6.51
N TYR A 15 -4.96 2.49 -6.08
CA TYR A 15 -5.19 1.05 -6.20
C TYR A 15 -6.41 0.60 -5.37
N LEU A 16 -6.52 1.08 -4.13
CA LEU A 16 -7.68 0.83 -3.28
C LEU A 16 -8.96 1.40 -3.89
N SER A 17 -8.90 2.59 -4.49
CA SER A 17 -10.04 3.19 -5.23
C SER A 17 -10.50 2.36 -6.41
N MET A 18 -9.58 1.76 -7.17
CA MET A 18 -9.94 0.83 -8.24
C MET A 18 -10.57 -0.47 -7.71
N ASN A 19 -10.30 -0.83 -6.46
CA ASN A 19 -10.78 -2.04 -5.80
C ASN A 19 -11.83 -1.78 -4.71
N GLN A 20 -12.54 -0.64 -4.75
CA GLN A 20 -13.46 -0.21 -3.68
C GLN A 20 -14.57 -1.20 -3.31
N ASN A 21 -14.86 -2.18 -4.18
CA ASN A 21 -15.90 -3.19 -3.96
C ASN A 21 -15.42 -4.40 -3.16
N ARG A 22 -14.15 -4.44 -2.75
CA ARG A 22 -13.60 -5.54 -1.95
C ARG A 22 -12.53 -5.06 -0.97
N PRO A 23 -12.31 -5.78 0.13
CA PRO A 23 -11.07 -5.67 0.89
C PRO A 23 -9.87 -6.05 0.03
N VAL A 24 -8.75 -5.35 0.23
CA VAL A 24 -7.49 -5.61 -0.45
C VAL A 24 -6.46 -6.11 0.57
N PRO A 25 -5.93 -7.34 0.43
CA PRO A 25 -4.92 -7.87 1.33
C PRO A 25 -3.62 -7.08 1.30
N PHE A 26 -2.96 -6.99 2.46
CA PHE A 26 -1.65 -6.34 2.61
C PHE A 26 -0.59 -6.88 1.64
N GLU A 27 -0.57 -8.21 1.46
CA GLU A 27 0.41 -8.89 0.59
C GLU A 27 0.23 -8.46 -0.88
N GLU A 28 -1.01 -8.25 -1.31
CA GLU A 28 -1.35 -7.75 -2.65
C GLU A 28 -0.83 -6.31 -2.86
N LEU A 29 -0.99 -5.46 -1.84
CA LEU A 29 -0.46 -4.09 -1.85
C LEU A 29 1.07 -4.06 -1.86
N CYS A 30 1.72 -5.00 -1.17
CA CYS A 30 3.18 -5.16 -1.21
C CYS A 30 3.67 -5.53 -2.61
N VAL A 31 3.03 -6.50 -3.27
CA VAL A 31 3.34 -6.89 -4.65
C VAL A 31 3.15 -5.71 -5.60
N PHE A 32 2.04 -4.98 -5.46
CA PHE A 32 1.77 -3.77 -6.26
C PHE A 32 2.84 -2.69 -6.05
N ALA A 33 3.21 -2.41 -4.78
CA ALA A 33 4.21 -1.41 -4.45
C ALA A 33 5.60 -1.77 -5.00
N CYS A 34 6.01 -3.03 -4.88
CA CYS A 34 7.26 -3.56 -5.43
C CYS A 34 7.30 -3.43 -6.96
N ALA A 35 6.22 -3.78 -7.67
CA ALA A 35 6.14 -3.63 -9.12
C ALA A 35 6.13 -2.16 -9.58
N SER A 36 5.69 -1.24 -8.72
CA SER A 36 5.65 0.20 -9.00
C SER A 36 6.96 0.94 -8.72
N GLY A 37 7.81 0.36 -7.88
CA GLY A 37 9.20 0.75 -7.69
C GLY A 37 10.01 0.16 -8.84
N ASN A 38 10.60 1.00 -9.69
CA ASN A 38 11.29 0.62 -10.92
C ASN A 38 12.65 -0.09 -10.67
N GLU A 39 12.77 -0.89 -9.61
CA GLU A 39 13.98 -1.58 -9.18
C GLU A 39 13.87 -3.06 -9.57
N ALA A 40 14.90 -3.54 -10.27
CA ALA A 40 14.95 -4.83 -10.96
C ALA A 40 14.60 -6.04 -10.07
N PRO A 41 14.11 -7.15 -10.67
CA PRO A 41 13.73 -8.34 -9.93
C PRO A 41 14.93 -8.96 -9.20
N PHE A 42 14.80 -9.05 -7.88
CA PHE A 42 15.36 -10.05 -6.96
C PHE A 42 16.79 -10.58 -7.27
N SER A 43 17.83 -9.85 -6.84
CA SER A 43 19.14 -10.44 -6.49
C SER A 43 19.20 -10.65 -4.96
N SER A 44 20.04 -11.55 -4.43
CA SER A 44 20.11 -11.95 -3.01
C SER A 44 20.26 -10.84 -1.93
N GLU A 45 20.44 -9.57 -2.31
CA GLU A 45 20.25 -8.38 -1.44
C GLU A 45 18.76 -8.07 -1.17
N SER A 46 17.85 -8.78 -1.83
CA SER A 46 16.41 -8.51 -1.90
C SER A 46 15.61 -8.82 -0.64
N PHE A 47 16.09 -9.67 0.28
CA PHE A 47 15.37 -9.92 1.55
C PHE A 47 15.30 -8.67 2.43
N SER A 48 16.35 -7.84 2.40
CA SER A 48 16.40 -6.56 3.11
C SER A 48 15.49 -5.53 2.43
N ALA A 49 15.51 -5.50 1.09
CA ALA A 49 14.67 -4.62 0.29
C ALA A 49 13.18 -4.95 0.45
N GLU A 50 12.80 -6.23 0.43
CA GLU A 50 11.43 -6.70 0.60
C GLU A 50 10.85 -6.25 1.95
N LYS A 51 11.60 -6.46 3.04
CA LYS A 51 11.19 -5.96 4.36
C LYS A 51 11.07 -4.43 4.38
N ALA A 52 11.98 -3.71 3.75
CA ALA A 52 11.90 -2.25 3.66
C ALA A 52 10.65 -1.80 2.88
N TYR A 53 10.28 -2.50 1.81
CA TYR A 53 9.04 -2.23 1.06
C TYR A 53 7.79 -2.55 1.88
N GLN A 54 7.74 -3.70 2.56
CA GLN A 54 6.62 -4.06 3.44
C GLN A 54 6.44 -3.03 4.56
N ILE A 55 7.53 -2.63 5.23
CA ILE A 55 7.51 -1.57 6.26
C ILE A 55 6.92 -0.29 5.67
N ARG A 56 7.40 0.12 4.49
CA ARG A 56 6.92 1.35 3.84
C ARG A 56 5.46 1.29 3.43
N VAL A 57 4.98 0.15 2.95
CA VAL A 57 3.55 -0.04 2.65
C VAL A 57 2.72 0.07 3.93
N MET A 58 3.16 -0.55 5.02
CA MET A 58 2.49 -0.46 6.32
C MET A 58 2.46 0.98 6.84
N GLU A 59 3.59 1.72 6.80
CA GLU A 59 3.64 3.13 7.18
C GLU A 59 2.64 3.99 6.38
N ILE A 60 2.50 3.71 5.08
CA ILE A 60 1.54 4.40 4.23
C ILE A 60 0.11 4.05 4.61
N LEU A 61 -0.18 2.77 4.87
CA LEU A 61 -1.51 2.32 5.26
C LEU A 61 -1.94 2.93 6.60
N LEU A 62 -1.03 2.96 7.57
CA LEU A 62 -1.24 3.65 8.84
C LEU A 62 -1.52 5.14 8.61
N PHE A 63 -0.70 5.82 7.82
CA PHE A 63 -0.92 7.23 7.47
C PHE A 63 -2.29 7.48 6.83
N LEU A 64 -2.69 6.66 5.85
CA LEU A 64 -3.99 6.79 5.18
C LEU A 64 -5.17 6.52 6.13
N SER A 65 -4.98 5.60 7.09
CA SER A 65 -5.96 5.31 8.12
C SER A 65 -6.08 6.45 9.14
N ASP A 66 -4.96 7.05 9.55
CA ASP A 66 -4.92 8.20 10.47
C ASP A 66 -5.68 9.41 9.92
N ILE A 67 -5.68 9.60 8.59
CA ILE A 67 -6.47 10.64 7.91
C ILE A 67 -7.86 10.17 7.46
N ASN A 68 -8.32 9.02 7.98
CA ASN A 68 -9.65 8.44 7.77
C ASN A 68 -10.02 8.15 6.31
N LEU A 69 -9.03 7.90 5.45
CA LEU A 69 -9.29 7.52 4.05
C LEU A 69 -9.55 6.03 3.87
N ILE A 70 -8.99 5.20 4.75
CA ILE A 70 -9.12 3.74 4.70
C ILE A 70 -9.37 3.16 6.09
N THR A 71 -9.92 1.96 6.13
CA THR A 71 -9.95 1.09 7.30
C THR A 71 -8.95 -0.04 7.11
N LEU A 72 -8.24 -0.37 8.18
CA LEU A 72 -7.36 -1.54 8.27
C LEU A 72 -8.03 -2.59 9.15
N ASP A 73 -8.24 -3.79 8.63
CA ASP A 73 -8.69 -4.93 9.44
C ASP A 73 -7.46 -5.70 9.94
N HIS A 74 -7.16 -5.53 11.23
CA HIS A 74 -6.04 -6.20 11.89
C HIS A 74 -6.23 -7.71 12.07
N ASN A 75 -7.43 -8.26 11.85
CA ASN A 75 -7.67 -9.70 11.94
C ASN A 75 -7.42 -10.40 10.61
N THR A 76 -7.62 -9.70 9.49
CA THR A 76 -7.48 -10.27 8.14
C THR A 76 -6.29 -9.69 7.37
N ASP A 77 -5.61 -8.69 7.92
CA ASP A 77 -4.55 -7.91 7.25
C ASP A 77 -5.03 -7.30 5.92
N GLU A 78 -6.27 -6.84 5.89
CA GLU A 78 -6.89 -6.23 4.71
C GLU A 78 -7.10 -4.73 4.89
N SER A 79 -7.17 -4.03 3.76
CA SER A 79 -7.44 -2.60 3.68
C SER A 79 -8.63 -2.32 2.78
N CYS A 80 -9.52 -1.42 3.19
CA CYS A 80 -10.66 -0.99 2.40
C CYS A 80 -10.82 0.54 2.44
N LEU A 81 -11.36 1.12 1.37
CA LEU A 81 -11.71 2.53 1.39
C LEU A 81 -12.84 2.79 2.37
N ASN A 82 -12.72 3.88 3.11
CA ASN A 82 -13.85 4.37 3.87
C ASN A 82 -14.89 4.93 2.90
N PRO A 83 -16.20 4.69 3.14
CA PRO A 83 -17.24 5.31 2.34
C PRO A 83 -17.09 6.83 2.45
N VAL A 84 -16.88 7.50 1.31
CA VAL A 84 -16.91 8.95 1.26
C VAL A 84 -18.33 9.36 1.62
N GLY A 85 -18.50 10.00 2.78
CA GLY A 85 -19.81 10.40 3.27
C GLY A 85 -20.54 11.23 2.22
N TRP A 86 -21.60 10.66 1.65
CA TRP A 86 -22.70 11.47 1.13
C TRP A 86 -23.44 11.99 2.35
N ASN A 87 -23.09 13.20 2.78
CA ASN A 87 -24.04 14.06 3.48
C ASN A 87 -24.95 14.73 2.46
#